data_AF-A0A8J8E6M1-F1
#
_entry.id   AF-A0A8J8E6M1-F1
#
_cell.length_a   1.000
_cell.length_b   1.000
_cell.length_c   1.000
_cell.angle_alpha   90.00
_cell.angle_beta   90.00
_cell.angle_gamma   90.00
#
_symmetry.space_group_name_H-M   'P 1'
#
loop_
_entity.id
_entity.type
_entity.pdbx_description
1 polymer ?
#
loop_
_entity_poly.entity_id
_entity_poly.type
_entity_poly.pdbx_seq_one_letter_code
_entity_poly.pdbx_strand_id
1 'polypeptide(L)' 'MEGVEYIYDEHGRIKGVIIPPELWEKVKGEFFDPSKYRGIYRGKKDLEKSLRELREEWERDF' A
#
# COMPACT_ATOMS: atom_id res chain seq x y z
N MET A 1 -11.90 2.51 -17.48
CA MET A 1 -11.12 2.05 -16.31
C MET A 1 -11.89 0.89 -15.70
N GLU A 2 -11.77 -0.29 -16.27
CA GLU A 2 -12.41 -1.49 -15.71
C GLU A 2 -11.64 -1.93 -14.46
N GLY A 3 -12.36 -2.32 -13.40
CA GLY A 3 -11.78 -2.93 -12.19
C GLY A 3 -11.41 -1.97 -11.05
N VAL A 4 -11.51 -0.65 -11.19
CA VAL A 4 -11.35 0.27 -10.05
C VAL A 4 -12.67 0.41 -9.31
N GLU A 5 -12.66 0.11 -8.03
CA GLU A 5 -13.83 0.25 -7.16
C GLU A 5 -13.67 1.43 -6.20
N TYR A 6 -14.76 2.15 -5.95
CA TYR A 6 -14.77 3.29 -5.05
C TYR A 6 -15.56 2.94 -3.80
N ILE A 7 -14.98 3.26 -2.64
CA ILE A 7 -15.63 3.09 -1.34
C ILE A 7 -16.25 4.43 -0.96
N TYR A 8 -17.55 4.42 -0.71
CA TYR A 8 -18.31 5.60 -0.33
C TYR A 8 -18.67 5.57 1.16
N ASP A 9 -18.79 6.75 1.76
CA ASP A 9 -19.38 6.91 3.09
C ASP A 9 -20.92 6.92 3.04
N GLU A 10 -21.55 7.03 4.21
CA GLU A 10 -23.01 7.07 4.37
C GLU A 10 -23.68 8.28 3.70
N HIS A 11 -22.90 9.31 3.33
CA HIS A 11 -23.35 10.51 2.62
C HIS A 11 -23.04 10.46 1.12
N GLY A 12 -22.54 9.32 0.60
CA GLY A 12 -22.17 9.14 -0.80
C GLY A 12 -20.87 9.84 -1.20
N ARG A 13 -20.00 10.22 -0.24
CA ARG A 13 -18.68 10.80 -0.52
C ARG A 13 -17.63 9.70 -0.64
N ILE A 14 -16.69 9.86 -1.56
CA ILE A 14 -15.59 8.90 -1.73
C ILE A 14 -14.67 8.95 -0.50
N LYS A 15 -14.57 7.82 0.19
CA LYS A 15 -13.69 7.61 1.35
C LYS A 15 -12.44 6.82 0.97
N GLY A 16 -12.49 6.06 -0.12
CA GLY A 16 -11.36 5.26 -0.57
C GLY A 16 -11.55 4.71 -1.98
N VAL A 17 -10.49 4.08 -2.48
CA VAL A 17 -10.46 3.45 -3.80
C VAL A 17 -9.72 2.11 -3.68
N ILE A 18 -10.25 1.09 -4.33
CA ILE A 18 -9.61 -0.22 -4.50
C ILE A 18 -9.13 -0.27 -5.95
N ILE A 19 -7.83 -0.47 -6.12
CA ILE A 19 -7.16 -0.46 -7.43
C ILE A 19 -6.60 -1.87 -7.66
N PRO A 20 -6.90 -2.51 -8.82
CA PRO A 20 -6.30 -3.79 -9.16
C PRO A 20 -4.77 -3.70 -9.22
N PRO A 21 -4.04 -4.75 -8.82
CA PRO A 21 -2.57 -4.74 -8.77
C PRO A 21 -1.92 -4.33 -10.10
N GLU A 22 -2.46 -4.81 -11.22
CA GLU A 22 -1.94 -4.54 -12.57
C GLU A 22 -2.05 -3.07 -12.96
N LEU A 23 -3.06 -2.38 -12.42
CA LEU A 23 -3.26 -0.96 -12.62
C LEU A 23 -2.44 -0.15 -11.62
N TRP A 24 -2.37 -0.59 -10.36
CA TRP A 24 -1.56 0.05 -9.33
C TRP A 24 -0.10 0.13 -9.73
N GLU A 25 0.48 -0.95 -10.27
CA GLU A 25 1.88 -0.97 -10.72
C GLU A 25 2.20 0.10 -11.77
N LYS A 26 1.22 0.50 -12.59
CA LYS A 26 1.38 1.52 -13.62
C LYS A 26 1.33 2.94 -13.06
N VAL A 27 0.52 3.17 -12.03
CA VAL A 27 0.25 4.52 -11.49
C VAL A 27 1.01 4.83 -10.20
N LYS A 28 1.51 3.81 -9.49
CA LYS A 28 2.14 3.98 -8.17
C LYS A 28 3.29 4.99 -8.17
N GLY A 29 4.07 5.10 -9.25
CA GLY A 29 5.18 6.04 -9.32
C GLY A 29 4.76 7.52 -9.28
N GLU A 30 3.54 7.83 -9.70
CA GLU A 30 2.99 9.19 -9.71
C GLU A 30 2.36 9.59 -8.38
N PHE A 31 1.76 8.62 -7.67
CA PHE A 31 0.97 8.86 -6.45
C PHE A 31 1.67 8.42 -5.16
N PHE A 32 2.59 7.47 -5.25
CA PHE A 32 3.25 6.84 -4.11
C PHE A 32 4.75 7.09 -4.18
N ASP A 33 5.21 8.06 -3.39
CA ASP A 33 6.63 8.26 -3.08
C ASP A 33 6.93 7.56 -1.75
N PRO A 34 7.55 6.36 -1.77
CA PRO A 34 7.84 5.62 -0.55
C PRO A 34 8.76 6.40 0.40
N SER A 35 9.55 7.35 -0.11
CA SER A 35 10.48 8.14 0.68
C SER A 35 9.79 9.09 1.66
N LYS A 36 8.56 9.53 1.34
CA LYS A 36 7.74 10.39 2.22
C LYS A 36 7.17 9.63 3.42
N TYR A 37 7.03 8.32 3.29
CA TYR A 37 6.53 7.42 4.35
C TYR A 37 7.67 6.72 5.11
N ARG A 38 8.94 7.05 4.83
CA ARG A 38 10.13 6.54 5.53
C ARG A 38 10.24 6.97 7.00
N GLY A 39 9.23 7.62 7.59
CA GLY A 39 9.16 7.81 9.05
C GLY A 39 9.29 6.49 9.82
N ILE A 40 8.71 5.41 9.29
CA ILE A 40 8.71 4.07 9.89
C ILE A 40 10.10 3.37 9.76
N TYR A 41 10.89 3.78 8.77
CA TYR A 41 12.20 3.18 8.46
C TYR A 41 13.38 4.10 8.83
N ARG A 42 13.11 5.28 9.41
CA ARG A 42 14.15 6.25 9.80
C ARG A 42 14.97 5.65 10.94
N GLY A 43 16.18 5.16 10.62
CA GLY A 43 17.09 4.53 11.59
C GLY A 43 17.12 3.00 11.57
N LYS A 44 16.26 2.33 10.79
CA LYS A 44 16.40 0.88 10.55
C LYS A 44 17.51 0.65 9.52
N LYS A 45 18.65 0.13 9.98
CA LYS A 45 19.86 -0.11 9.17
C LYS A 45 19.70 -1.19 8.09
N ASP A 46 18.66 -2.03 8.18
CA ASP A 46 18.45 -3.14 7.24
C ASP A 46 16.96 -3.29 6.89
N LEU A 47 16.59 -2.67 5.76
CA LEU A 47 15.24 -2.65 5.23
C LEU A 47 14.79 -4.03 4.76
N GLU A 48 15.71 -4.80 4.17
CA GLU A 48 15.43 -6.11 3.59
C GLU A 48 15.05 -7.11 4.68
N LYS A 49 15.81 -7.11 5.79
CA LYS A 49 15.46 -7.90 6.97
C LYS A 49 14.07 -7.54 7.53
N SER A 50 13.77 -6.25 7.65
CA SER A 50 12.48 -5.80 8.20
C SER A 50 11.29 -6.15 7.32
N LEU A 51 11.46 -6.11 5.99
CA LEU A 51 10.42 -6.54 5.05
C LEU A 51 10.19 -8.04 5.12
N ARG A 52 11.25 -8.83 5.28
CA ARG A 52 11.15 -10.29 5.44
C ARG A 52 10.40 -10.67 6.71
N GLU A 53 10.76 -10.08 7.85
CA GLU A 53 10.09 -10.32 9.14
C GLU A 53 8.59 -10.00 9.07
N LEU A 54 8.22 -8.86 8.46
CA LEU A 54 6.82 -8.47 8.30
C LEU A 54 6.04 -9.46 7.42
N ARG A 55 6.67 -9.97 6.36
CA ARG A 55 6.08 -10.97 5.45
C ARG A 55 5.90 -12.32 6.15
N GLU A 56 6.90 -12.74 6.91
CA GLU A 56 6.84 -13.96 7.73
C GLU A 56 5.73 -13.87 8.79
N GLU A 57 5.57 -12.73 9.47
CA GLU A 57 4.45 -12.50 10.41
C GLU A 57 3.09 -12.65 9.72
N TRP A 58 2.91 -12.02 8.55
CA TRP A 58 1.65 -12.09 7.78
C TRP A 58 1.32 -13.50 7.26
N GLU A 59 2.32 -14.28 6.86
CA GLU A 59 2.14 -15.65 6.36
C GLU A 59 1.89 -16.67 7.49
N ARG A 60 2.13 -16.30 8.75
CA ARG A 60 2.04 -17.24 9.89
C ARG A 60 0.62 -17.43 10.41
N ASP A 61 -0.26 -16.47 10.13
CA ASP A 61 -1.67 -16.47 10.54
C ASP A 61 -2.63 -16.87 9.37
N PHE A 62 -2.08 -17.38 8.27
CA PHE A 62 -2.78 -18.01 7.14
C PHE A 62 -2.44 -19.50 7.05
#